data_AF-E1ZXH0-F1
#
_entry.id   AF-E1ZXH0-F1
#
_cell.length_a   1.000
_cell.length_b   1.000
_cell.length_c   1.000
_cell.angle_alpha   90.00
_cell.angle_beta   90.00
_cell.angle_gamma   90.00
#
_symmetry.space_group_name_H-M   'P 1'
#
loop_
_entity.id
_entity.type
_entity.pdbx_description
1 polymer ?
#
loop_
_entity_poly.entity_id
_entity_poly.type
_entity_poly.pdbx_seq_one_letter_code
_entity_poly.pdbx_strand_id
1 'polypeptide(L)'
;MRVSRGQWSPLYIPQKERWNGNHCTHLTRQNLRDIVFPVTVNQIKKFELANCISINVYSIESEKIVALRLTEQKRDKHMNLLYVEDGNNVGHFAWIKNLSRLVSTQLSKKDHKKYICDRCLHYFSSDDKLQSHTVDCREMNDCALQLPSDKDKWLKFNNFNRKERIPFVVYADLECVLAKMEEEQQNLYQHHRI
;
A
#
# COMPACT_ATOMS: atom_id res chain seq x y z
N MET A 1 5.65 23.94 -7.16
CA MET A 1 5.28 22.97 -8.21
C MET A 1 4.74 23.74 -9.39
N ARG A 2 5.35 23.62 -10.58
CA ARG A 2 4.84 24.19 -11.82
C ARG A 2 4.37 23.00 -12.65
N VAL A 3 3.06 22.78 -12.73
CA VAL A 3 2.47 21.74 -13.56
C VAL A 3 2.21 22.37 -14.92
N SER A 4 3.08 22.11 -15.88
CA SER A 4 2.84 22.47 -17.28
C SER A 4 1.68 21.64 -17.80
N ARG A 5 0.61 22.32 -18.22
CA ARG A 5 -0.54 21.75 -18.92
C ARG A 5 -0.04 21.02 -20.17
N GLY A 6 -0.11 19.71 -20.15
CA GLY A 6 0.13 18.84 -21.29
C GLY A 6 -0.96 17.78 -21.29
N GLN A 7 -1.80 17.82 -22.30
CA GLN A 7 -2.83 16.83 -22.59
C GLN A 7 -2.13 15.53 -23.02
N TRP A 8 -2.24 14.45 -22.24
CA TRP A 8 -1.66 13.15 -22.60
C TRP A 8 -2.52 11.97 -22.12
N SER A 9 -2.99 11.20 -23.10
CA SER A 9 -3.45 9.80 -23.03
C SER A 9 -2.59 9.01 -24.05
N PRO A 10 -2.55 7.67 -24.08
CA PRO A 10 -2.51 6.65 -23.02
C PRO A 10 -1.05 6.12 -22.86
N LEU A 11 -0.65 5.77 -21.62
CA LEU A 11 0.61 5.07 -21.28
C LEU A 11 1.85 5.46 -22.13
N TYR A 12 2.42 6.63 -21.86
CA TYR A 12 3.81 6.88 -22.23
C TYR A 12 4.72 6.12 -21.24
N ILE A 13 4.91 4.82 -21.44
CA ILE A 13 6.02 4.09 -20.84
C ILE A 13 7.26 4.44 -21.69
N PRO A 14 8.23 5.22 -21.20
CA PRO A 14 9.33 5.70 -22.03
C PRO A 14 10.19 4.52 -22.51
N GLN A 15 10.20 4.26 -23.82
CA GLN A 15 10.93 3.17 -24.49
C GLN A 15 12.46 3.37 -24.55
N LYS A 16 13.08 4.16 -23.66
CA LYS A 16 14.45 4.65 -23.90
C LYS A 16 15.48 4.21 -22.87
N GLU A 17 15.45 2.96 -22.41
CA GLU A 17 16.63 2.33 -21.79
C GLU A 17 16.76 0.88 -22.28
N ARG A 18 17.91 0.60 -22.92
CA ARG A 18 18.30 -0.72 -23.45
C ARG A 18 18.94 -1.51 -22.30
N TRP A 19 18.19 -2.47 -21.76
CA TRP A 19 18.64 -3.31 -20.65
C TRP A 19 19.28 -4.60 -21.20
N ASN A 20 20.59 -4.75 -21.04
CA ASN A 20 21.31 -5.98 -21.34
C ASN A 20 21.39 -6.85 -20.08
N GLY A 21 20.61 -7.93 -20.05
CA GLY A 21 20.64 -8.96 -19.01
C GLY A 21 20.00 -10.22 -19.58
N ASN A 22 20.79 -11.28 -19.70
CA ASN A 22 20.39 -12.53 -20.33
C ASN A 22 19.56 -13.37 -19.36
N HIS A 23 18.22 -13.35 -19.53
CA HIS A 23 17.31 -14.51 -19.37
C HIS A 23 15.85 -14.15 -19.73
N CYS A 24 15.65 -13.26 -20.70
CA CYS A 24 14.35 -13.04 -21.32
C CYS A 24 14.60 -12.58 -22.76
N THR A 25 14.49 -13.49 -23.71
CA THR A 25 14.84 -13.26 -25.12
C THR A 25 13.99 -12.13 -25.70
N HIS A 26 14.66 -11.02 -26.03
CA HIS A 26 14.29 -10.04 -27.04
C HIS A 26 12.78 -9.72 -27.18
N LEU A 27 12.28 -8.82 -26.33
CA LEU A 27 11.07 -8.06 -26.63
C LEU A 27 11.35 -6.57 -26.41
N THR A 28 11.76 -5.91 -27.50
CA THR A 28 11.86 -4.44 -27.62
C THR A 28 10.48 -3.76 -27.54
N ARG A 29 9.39 -4.52 -27.36
CA ARG A 29 8.01 -4.03 -27.32
C ARG A 29 7.25 -4.76 -26.21
N GLN A 30 6.70 -4.02 -25.26
CA GLN A 30 5.83 -4.56 -24.21
C GLN A 30 4.61 -5.22 -24.85
N ASN A 31 4.30 -6.44 -24.43
CA ASN A 31 3.15 -7.19 -24.88
C ASN A 31 1.90 -6.64 -24.19
N LEU A 32 1.08 -5.90 -24.96
CA LEU A 32 -0.19 -5.31 -24.54
C LEU A 32 -1.40 -6.07 -25.13
N ARG A 33 -1.19 -7.24 -25.76
CA ARG A 33 -2.23 -7.93 -26.55
C ARG A 33 -3.48 -8.28 -25.74
N ASP A 34 -3.33 -8.56 -24.45
CA ASP A 34 -4.42 -9.02 -23.57
C ASP A 34 -4.83 -8.00 -22.49
N ILE A 35 -4.43 -6.71 -22.66
CA ILE A 35 -4.83 -5.63 -21.76
C ILE A 35 -6.01 -4.87 -22.38
N VAL A 36 -7.16 -4.93 -21.72
CA VAL A 36 -8.33 -4.12 -22.08
C VAL A 36 -8.27 -2.83 -21.27
N PHE A 37 -8.39 -1.68 -21.95
CA PHE A 37 -8.41 -0.38 -21.31
C PHE A 37 -9.83 -0.02 -20.86
N PRO A 38 -10.01 0.63 -19.69
CA PRO A 38 -8.98 1.04 -18.71
C PRO A 38 -8.40 -0.14 -17.92
N VAL A 39 -7.08 -0.10 -17.66
CA VAL A 39 -6.36 -1.20 -17.01
C VAL A 39 -6.84 -1.37 -15.58
N THR A 40 -7.36 -2.54 -15.26
CA THR A 40 -7.75 -2.89 -13.89
C THR A 40 -6.60 -3.56 -13.14
N VAL A 41 -6.59 -3.47 -11.80
CA VAL A 41 -5.55 -4.08 -10.95
C VAL A 41 -5.37 -5.58 -11.21
N ASN A 42 -6.45 -6.28 -11.59
CA ASN A 42 -6.44 -7.71 -11.95
C ASN A 42 -5.67 -8.00 -13.24
N GLN A 43 -5.71 -7.10 -14.23
CA GLN A 43 -4.98 -7.25 -15.48
C GLN A 43 -3.47 -7.00 -15.31
N ILE A 44 -3.06 -6.26 -14.27
CA ILE A 44 -1.64 -6.02 -13.98
C ILE A 44 -0.92 -7.35 -13.67
N LYS A 45 -1.57 -8.34 -13.03
CA LYS A 45 -0.94 -9.67 -12.80
C LYS A 45 -0.67 -10.37 -14.13
N LYS A 46 -1.61 -10.31 -15.08
CA LYS A 46 -1.43 -10.86 -16.44
C LYS A 46 -0.30 -10.16 -17.19
N PHE A 47 -0.21 -8.83 -17.05
CA PHE A 47 0.83 -8.02 -17.69
C PHE A 47 2.24 -8.33 -17.16
N GLU A 48 2.40 -8.50 -15.85
CA GLU A 48 3.66 -8.94 -15.23
C GLU A 48 4.14 -10.29 -15.79
N LEU A 49 3.23 -11.26 -15.89
CA LEU A 49 3.54 -12.59 -16.44
C LEU A 49 3.93 -12.52 -17.92
N ALA A 50 3.16 -11.79 -18.72
CA ALA A 50 3.39 -11.67 -20.17
C ALA A 50 4.68 -10.95 -20.55
N ASN A 51 5.22 -10.10 -19.67
CA ASN A 51 6.40 -9.26 -19.94
C ASN A 51 7.62 -9.63 -19.09
N CYS A 52 7.51 -10.64 -18.22
CA CYS A 52 8.55 -11.03 -17.27
C CYS A 52 9.05 -9.84 -16.41
N ILE A 53 8.13 -8.96 -16.00
CA ILE A 53 8.40 -7.81 -15.13
C ILE A 53 7.64 -7.95 -13.82
N SER A 54 7.98 -7.13 -12.83
CA SER A 54 7.27 -7.03 -11.55
C SER A 54 6.84 -5.58 -11.31
N ILE A 55 5.66 -5.36 -10.76
CA ILE A 55 5.04 -4.04 -10.65
C ILE A 55 4.47 -3.81 -9.25
N ASN A 56 4.90 -2.73 -8.62
CA ASN A 56 4.22 -2.14 -7.47
C ASN A 56 3.34 -0.98 -7.92
N VAL A 57 2.17 -0.85 -7.32
CA VAL A 57 1.23 0.25 -7.56
C VAL A 57 0.98 0.97 -6.23
N TYR A 58 1.16 2.27 -6.23
CA TYR A 58 0.87 3.15 -5.10
C TYR A 58 -0.28 4.08 -5.44
N SER A 59 -1.01 4.56 -4.45
CA SER A 59 -2.01 5.62 -4.59
C SER A 59 -1.72 6.75 -3.61
N ILE A 60 -2.42 7.87 -3.78
CA ILE A 60 -2.37 8.99 -2.84
C ILE A 60 -3.66 8.95 -2.03
N GLU A 61 -3.54 8.68 -0.73
CA GLU A 61 -4.64 8.77 0.24
C GLU A 61 -4.31 9.89 1.24
N SER A 62 -5.18 10.90 1.36
CA SER A 62 -4.99 12.04 2.29
C SER A 62 -3.58 12.67 2.22
N GLU A 63 -3.13 12.98 1.00
CA GLU A 63 -1.79 13.54 0.69
C GLU A 63 -0.59 12.63 1.01
N LYS A 64 -0.82 11.40 1.46
CA LYS A 64 0.22 10.39 1.74
C LYS A 64 0.24 9.32 0.66
N ILE A 65 1.43 8.85 0.34
CA ILE A 65 1.59 7.73 -0.58
C ILE A 65 1.37 6.43 0.18
N VAL A 66 0.49 5.58 -0.35
CA VAL A 66 0.16 4.27 0.21
C VAL A 66 0.32 3.21 -0.87
N ALA A 67 0.73 2.00 -0.48
CA ALA A 67 0.79 0.88 -1.41
C ALA A 67 -0.63 0.36 -1.71
N LEU A 68 -1.05 0.44 -2.97
CA LEU A 68 -2.33 -0.12 -3.44
C LEU A 68 -2.16 -1.60 -3.79
N ARG A 69 -1.02 -1.95 -4.36
CA ARG A 69 -0.67 -3.33 -4.71
C ARG A 69 0.84 -3.49 -4.71
N LEU A 70 1.33 -4.53 -4.05
CA LEU A 70 2.73 -4.94 -4.09
C LEU A 70 2.88 -6.23 -4.90
N THR A 71 4.02 -6.36 -5.58
CA THR A 71 4.39 -7.60 -6.23
C THR A 71 4.91 -8.61 -5.19
N GLU A 72 4.49 -9.88 -5.32
CA GLU A 72 4.91 -10.95 -4.41
C GLU A 72 6.42 -11.23 -4.57
N GLN A 73 6.90 -11.24 -5.82
CA GLN A 73 8.30 -11.49 -6.16
C GLN A 73 8.86 -10.37 -7.03
N LYS A 74 9.82 -9.63 -6.48
CA LYS A 74 10.55 -8.61 -7.22
C LYS A 74 11.49 -9.29 -8.22
N ARG A 75 11.30 -8.99 -9.50
CA ARG A 75 12.14 -9.43 -10.62
C ARG A 75 13.18 -8.36 -10.95
N ASP A 76 14.22 -8.73 -11.68
CA ASP A 76 15.26 -7.80 -12.16
C ASP A 76 14.66 -6.58 -12.87
N LYS A 77 13.62 -6.82 -13.67
CA LYS A 77 12.80 -5.77 -14.27
C LYS A 77 11.64 -5.44 -13.32
N HIS A 78 11.79 -4.34 -12.58
CA HIS A 78 10.79 -3.86 -11.64
C HIS A 78 10.32 -2.44 -11.97
N MET A 79 9.02 -2.18 -11.87
CA MET A 79 8.41 -0.87 -12.08
C MET A 79 7.54 -0.46 -10.90
N ASN A 80 7.69 0.79 -10.47
CA ASN A 80 6.83 1.42 -9.47
C ASN A 80 5.86 2.35 -10.21
N LEU A 81 4.55 2.14 -10.07
CA LEU A 81 3.51 2.95 -10.68
C LEU A 81 2.72 3.72 -9.62
N LEU A 82 2.31 4.94 -9.93
CA LEU A 82 1.41 5.76 -9.14
C LEU A 82 0.04 5.78 -9.83
N TYR A 83 -0.99 5.36 -9.12
CA TYR A 83 -2.38 5.46 -9.51
C TYR A 83 -2.98 6.76 -8.98
N VAL A 84 -3.57 7.57 -9.87
CA VAL A 84 -4.18 8.86 -9.58
C VAL A 84 -5.59 8.84 -10.17
N GLU A 85 -6.59 9.12 -9.34
CA GLU A 85 -7.98 9.26 -9.82
C GLU A 85 -8.25 10.72 -10.17
N ASP A 86 -8.73 10.94 -11.39
CA ASP A 86 -9.27 12.23 -11.78
C ASP A 86 -10.71 12.36 -11.28
N GLY A 87 -11.17 13.60 -11.08
CA GLY A 87 -12.53 13.91 -10.59
C GLY A 87 -13.70 13.37 -11.43
N ASN A 88 -13.41 12.73 -12.57
CA ASN A 88 -14.38 12.05 -13.43
C ASN A 88 -14.41 10.52 -13.23
N ASN A 89 -13.86 10.00 -12.11
CA ASN A 89 -13.71 8.56 -11.83
C ASN A 89 -12.88 7.80 -12.89
N VAL A 90 -11.98 8.49 -13.58
CA VAL A 90 -11.03 7.88 -14.50
C VAL A 90 -9.68 7.80 -13.80
N GLY A 91 -9.17 6.59 -13.64
CA GLY A 91 -7.88 6.33 -13.02
C GLY A 91 -6.72 6.38 -14.03
N HIS A 92 -5.65 7.07 -13.67
CA HIS A 92 -4.42 7.23 -14.45
C HIS A 92 -3.24 6.57 -13.75
N PHE A 93 -2.36 5.93 -14.53
CA PHE A 93 -1.09 5.38 -14.03
C PHE A 93 0.08 6.25 -14.49
N ALA A 94 0.95 6.62 -13.56
CA ALA A 94 2.20 7.34 -13.82
C ALA A 94 3.41 6.51 -13.35
N TRP A 95 4.51 6.53 -14.10
CA TRP A 95 5.72 5.82 -13.70
C TRP A 95 6.53 6.61 -12.66
N ILE A 96 6.81 5.98 -11.53
CA ILE A 96 7.66 6.51 -10.46
C ILE A 96 9.12 6.15 -10.78
N LYS A 97 9.86 7.12 -11.34
CA LYS A 97 11.30 6.94 -11.63
C LYS A 97 12.17 6.92 -10.37
N ASN A 98 11.76 7.61 -9.32
CA ASN A 98 12.52 7.72 -8.09
C ASN A 98 11.57 7.78 -6.89
N LEU A 99 11.36 6.62 -6.25
CA LEU A 99 10.47 6.49 -5.09
C LEU A 99 10.98 7.28 -3.90
N SER A 100 12.30 7.23 -3.64
CA SER A 100 12.96 7.99 -2.58
C SER A 100 12.60 9.47 -2.63
N ARG A 101 12.72 10.11 -3.80
CA ARG A 101 12.43 11.53 -4.01
C ARG A 101 10.95 11.86 -3.83
N LEU A 102 10.08 10.95 -4.28
CA LEU A 102 8.63 11.15 -4.24
C LEU A 102 8.11 11.11 -2.79
N VAL A 103 8.62 10.19 -1.97
CA VAL A 103 8.16 10.03 -0.57
C VAL A 103 8.97 10.92 0.39
N SER A 104 10.23 11.24 0.09
CA SER A 104 11.06 12.09 0.97
C SER A 104 10.47 13.46 1.22
N THR A 105 9.80 14.03 0.21
CA THR A 105 9.12 15.34 0.29
C THR A 105 7.97 15.34 1.30
N GLN A 106 7.35 14.18 1.57
CA GLN A 106 6.30 14.02 2.58
C GLN A 106 6.89 13.91 4.00
N LEU A 107 8.15 13.48 4.13
CA LEU A 107 8.74 13.08 5.41
C LEU A 107 9.54 14.19 6.11
N SER A 108 10.23 15.08 5.37
CA SER A 108 10.99 16.16 5.99
C SER A 108 11.35 17.27 5.01
N LYS A 109 11.55 18.48 5.55
CA LYS A 109 12.12 19.63 4.83
C LYS A 109 13.66 19.58 4.71
N LYS A 110 14.32 18.64 5.37
CA LYS A 110 15.79 18.48 5.35
C LYS A 110 16.24 17.75 4.10
N ASP A 111 17.33 18.23 3.50
CA ASP A 111 17.80 17.81 2.17
C ASP A 111 18.78 16.62 2.19
N HIS A 112 18.63 15.71 3.16
CA HIS A 112 19.44 14.50 3.22
C HIS A 112 18.82 13.39 2.36
N LYS A 113 19.67 12.67 1.62
CA LYS A 113 19.25 11.50 0.83
C LYS A 113 18.63 10.46 1.77
N LYS A 114 17.40 10.05 1.47
CA LYS A 114 16.69 8.99 2.18
C LYS A 114 16.60 7.75 1.30
N TYR A 115 16.87 6.60 1.90
CA TYR A 115 16.74 5.30 1.27
C TYR A 115 15.39 4.73 1.69
N ILE A 116 14.52 4.37 0.74
CA ILE A 116 13.13 4.00 1.04
C ILE A 116 12.86 2.58 0.59
N CYS A 117 12.31 1.77 1.48
CA CYS A 117 11.82 0.44 1.16
C CYS A 117 10.57 0.55 0.29
N ASP A 118 10.56 -0.13 -0.86
CA ASP A 118 9.43 -0.12 -1.81
C ASP A 118 8.23 -0.97 -1.34
N ARG A 119 8.41 -1.84 -0.35
CA ARG A 119 7.30 -2.60 0.26
C ARG A 119 6.62 -1.82 1.38
N CYS A 120 7.38 -1.44 2.41
CA CYS A 120 6.80 -0.85 3.62
C CYS A 120 6.84 0.69 3.66
N LEU A 121 7.48 1.33 2.67
CA LEU A 121 7.71 2.78 2.59
C LEU A 121 8.48 3.37 3.79
N HIS A 122 9.11 2.53 4.61
CA HIS A 122 10.00 2.97 5.68
C HIS A 122 11.30 3.55 5.11
N TYR A 123 11.82 4.58 5.75
CA TYR A 123 13.03 5.27 5.32
C TYR A 123 14.23 4.96 6.21
N PHE A 124 15.41 4.89 5.60
CA PHE A 124 16.68 4.63 6.24
C PHE A 124 17.70 5.72 5.87
N SER A 125 18.70 5.89 6.71
CA SER A 125 19.78 6.86 6.51
C SER A 125 20.92 6.36 5.61
N SER A 126 21.01 5.05 5.37
CA SER A 126 22.02 4.43 4.48
C SER A 126 21.40 3.31 3.65
N ASP A 127 22.04 2.99 2.53
CA ASP A 127 21.63 1.89 1.64
C ASP A 127 21.80 0.54 2.34
N ASP A 128 22.91 0.32 3.05
CA ASP A 128 23.19 -0.95 3.74
C ASP A 128 22.06 -1.36 4.70
N LYS A 129 21.50 -0.38 5.44
CA LYS A 129 20.35 -0.58 6.34
C LYS A 129 19.07 -0.91 5.59
N LEU A 130 18.89 -0.34 4.41
CA LEU A 130 17.76 -0.68 3.55
C LEU A 130 17.92 -2.12 3.02
N GLN A 131 19.13 -2.52 2.59
CA GLN A 131 19.38 -3.88 2.10
C GLN A 131 19.13 -4.92 3.18
N SER A 132 19.65 -4.71 4.40
CA SER A 132 19.40 -5.61 5.53
C SER A 132 17.91 -5.71 5.85
N HIS A 133 17.20 -4.56 5.87
CA HIS A 133 15.76 -4.53 6.09
C HIS A 133 14.96 -5.23 4.99
N THR A 134 15.38 -5.15 3.73
CA THR A 134 14.62 -5.67 2.58
C THR A 134 14.50 -7.20 2.64
N VAL A 135 15.52 -7.88 3.17
CA VAL A 135 15.51 -9.33 3.39
C VAL A 135 14.38 -9.70 4.35
N ASP A 136 14.34 -9.08 5.52
CA ASP A 136 13.36 -9.38 6.58
C ASP A 136 11.95 -8.87 6.20
N CYS A 137 11.87 -7.71 5.57
CA CYS A 137 10.60 -7.10 5.15
C CYS A 137 9.88 -7.92 4.08
N ARG A 138 10.61 -8.74 3.31
CA ARG A 138 10.00 -9.62 2.32
C ARG A 138 9.22 -10.76 2.96
N GLU A 139 9.80 -11.36 3.98
CA GLU A 139 9.28 -12.58 4.61
C GLU A 139 8.19 -12.27 5.65
N MET A 140 8.23 -11.10 6.29
CA MET A 140 7.36 -10.79 7.44
C MET A 140 6.20 -9.83 7.16
N ASN A 141 6.29 -8.98 6.13
CA ASN A 141 5.29 -7.92 5.89
C ASN A 141 4.42 -8.21 4.67
N ASP A 142 3.19 -8.65 4.93
CA ASP A 142 2.08 -8.56 3.97
C ASP A 142 1.49 -7.14 3.91
N CYS A 143 1.60 -6.37 5.00
CA CYS A 143 1.13 -4.98 5.11
C CYS A 143 2.06 -4.15 6.01
N ALA A 144 2.25 -2.87 5.69
CA ALA A 144 2.97 -1.94 6.56
C ALA A 144 2.09 -1.53 7.76
N LEU A 145 2.39 -2.04 8.96
CA LEU A 145 1.73 -1.62 10.19
C LEU A 145 2.22 -0.22 10.60
N GLN A 146 1.37 0.78 10.48
CA GLN A 146 1.64 2.11 11.03
C GLN A 146 1.08 2.19 12.45
N LEU A 147 1.96 2.20 13.45
CA LEU A 147 1.55 2.35 14.84
C LEU A 147 1.08 3.78 15.15
N PRO A 148 0.05 3.95 16.01
CA PRO A 148 -0.35 5.26 16.54
C PRO A 148 0.83 5.98 17.18
N SER A 149 0.98 7.27 16.88
CA SER A 149 1.90 8.13 17.62
C SER A 149 1.23 8.68 18.87
N ASP A 150 1.99 9.27 19.80
CA ASP A 150 1.42 9.96 20.97
C ASP A 150 0.46 11.10 20.60
N LYS A 151 0.53 11.62 19.36
CA LYS A 151 -0.38 12.65 18.85
C LYS A 151 -1.64 12.07 18.22
N ASP A 152 -1.60 10.81 17.79
CA ASP A 152 -2.67 10.11 17.08
C ASP A 152 -3.11 8.85 17.83
N LYS A 153 -3.28 8.96 19.16
CA LYS A 153 -3.57 7.82 20.05
C LYS A 153 -4.91 7.12 19.75
N TRP A 154 -5.84 7.84 19.13
CA TRP A 154 -7.19 7.34 18.89
C TRP A 154 -7.34 6.90 17.43
N LEU A 155 -7.39 5.59 17.21
CA LEU A 155 -7.68 5.00 15.91
C LEU A 155 -9.19 4.93 15.68
N LYS A 156 -9.63 5.30 14.48
CA LYS A 156 -11.01 5.15 14.02
C LYS A 156 -11.03 4.32 12.74
N PHE A 157 -11.89 3.31 12.70
CA PHE A 157 -12.16 2.57 11.47
C PHE A 157 -13.06 3.40 10.56
N ASN A 158 -12.53 3.85 9.42
CA ASN A 158 -13.30 4.61 8.44
C ASN A 158 -13.75 3.73 7.26
N ASN A 159 -13.04 2.65 6.95
CA ASN A 159 -13.26 1.84 5.75
C ASN A 159 -13.70 0.42 6.09
N PHE A 160 -14.95 0.28 6.55
CA PHE A 160 -15.53 -1.00 7.00
C PHE A 160 -15.52 -2.09 5.92
N ASN A 161 -15.53 -1.69 4.64
CA ASN A 161 -15.49 -2.61 3.50
C ASN A 161 -14.12 -3.28 3.30
N ARG A 162 -13.06 -2.76 3.92
CA ARG A 162 -11.69 -3.30 3.86
C ARG A 162 -11.33 -4.18 5.07
N LYS A 163 -12.32 -4.61 5.86
CA LYS A 163 -12.09 -5.52 6.99
C LYS A 163 -11.64 -6.89 6.47
N GLU A 164 -10.57 -7.43 7.03
CA GLU A 164 -10.24 -8.84 6.84
C GLU A 164 -11.29 -9.72 7.52
N ARG A 165 -11.58 -10.85 6.88
CA ARG A 165 -12.47 -11.86 7.46
C ARG A 165 -11.74 -12.55 8.61
N ILE A 166 -12.20 -12.28 9.83
CA ILE A 166 -11.62 -12.89 11.03
C ILE A 166 -11.90 -14.42 10.98
N PRO A 167 -10.90 -15.29 11.19
CA PRO A 167 -11.05 -16.73 11.03
C PRO A 167 -12.05 -17.37 12.00
N PHE A 168 -12.23 -16.81 13.20
CA PHE A 168 -13.28 -17.19 14.15
C PHE A 168 -13.59 -16.02 15.09
N VAL A 169 -14.80 -16.00 15.64
CA VAL A 169 -15.24 -15.00 16.64
C VAL A 169 -15.69 -15.76 17.89
N VAL A 170 -15.14 -15.40 19.03
CA VAL A 170 -15.57 -15.95 20.33
C VAL A 170 -16.48 -14.94 21.00
N TYR A 171 -17.74 -15.31 21.17
CA TYR A 171 -18.67 -14.58 22.03
C TYR A 171 -18.65 -15.28 23.39
N ALA A 172 -18.18 -14.58 24.41
CA ALA A 172 -18.30 -15.02 25.78
C ALA A 172 -19.37 -14.14 26.44
N ASP A 173 -20.44 -14.77 26.90
CA ASP A 173 -21.34 -14.13 27.86
C ASP A 173 -20.70 -14.29 29.24
N LEU A 174 -20.39 -13.17 29.90
CA LEU A 174 -20.03 -13.21 31.31
C LEU A 174 -21.34 -13.17 32.06
N GLU A 175 -21.93 -14.35 32.30
CA GLU A 175 -23.06 -14.46 33.21
C GLU A 175 -22.60 -14.03 34.60
N CYS A 176 -22.77 -12.74 34.92
CA CYS A 176 -22.58 -12.23 36.25
C CYS A 176 -23.65 -12.85 37.15
N VAL A 177 -23.25 -13.54 38.21
CA VAL A 177 -24.16 -14.03 39.24
C VAL A 177 -24.94 -12.84 39.81
N LEU A 178 -26.24 -12.79 39.55
CA LEU A 178 -27.12 -11.75 40.08
C LEU A 178 -27.22 -11.91 41.60
N ALA A 179 -26.86 -10.87 42.36
CA ALA A 179 -27.11 -10.84 43.79
C ALA A 179 -28.63 -10.78 44.04
N LYS A 180 -29.12 -11.56 45.01
CA LYS A 180 -30.52 -11.46 45.45
C LYS A 180 -30.78 -10.03 45.94
N MET A 181 -31.81 -9.40 45.41
CA MET A 181 -32.29 -8.10 45.90
C MET A 181 -33.07 -8.33 47.20
N GLU A 182 -32.74 -7.58 48.25
CA GLU A 182 -33.60 -7.48 49.44
C GLU A 182 -34.83 -6.63 49.09
N GLU A 183 -36.01 -7.05 49.53
CA GLU A 183 -37.33 -6.64 49.01
C GLU A 183 -37.72 -5.17 49.26
N GLU A 184 -36.85 -4.30 49.77
CA GLU A 184 -37.24 -2.93 50.18
C GLU A 184 -36.66 -1.78 49.35
N GLN A 185 -35.98 -2.05 48.22
CA GLN A 185 -35.60 -0.96 47.30
C GLN A 185 -35.95 -1.30 45.85
N GLN A 186 -37.14 -0.83 45.43
CA GLN A 186 -37.55 -0.65 44.04
C GLN A 186 -36.71 0.46 43.37
N ASN A 187 -35.39 0.30 43.30
CA ASN A 187 -34.54 1.09 42.44
C ASN A 187 -34.04 0.17 41.32
N LEU A 188 -34.31 0.56 40.08
CA LEU A 188 -34.11 -0.16 38.80
C LEU A 188 -32.64 -0.50 38.45
N TYR A 189 -31.74 -0.57 39.42
CA TYR A 189 -30.31 -0.80 39.19
C TYR A 189 -29.88 -2.15 39.78
N GLN A 190 -29.33 -3.00 38.92
CA GLN A 190 -28.75 -4.28 39.31
C GLN A 190 -27.35 -4.06 39.87
N HIS A 191 -27.09 -4.58 41.07
CA HIS A 191 -25.76 -4.55 41.67
C HIS A 191 -24.97 -5.78 41.23
N HIS A 192 -23.86 -5.57 40.51
CA HIS A 192 -22.91 -6.62 40.18
C HIS A 192 -21.86 -6.75 41.28
N ARG A 193 -21.61 -7.98 41.74
CA ARG A 193 -20.51 -8.30 42.66
C ARG A 193 -19.34 -8.79 41.81
N ILE A 194 -18.21 -8.08 41.87
CA ILE A 194 -16.93 -8.51 41.28
C ILE A 194 -16.24 -9.45 42.26
#